data_AF-M8A3W5-F1
#
_entry.id   AF-M8A3W5-F1
#
_cell.length_a   1.000
_cell.length_b   1.000
_cell.length_c   1.000
_cell.angle_alpha   90.00
_cell.angle_beta   90.00
_cell.angle_gamma   90.00
#
_symmetry.space_group_name_H-M   'P 1'
#
loop_
_entity.id
_entity.type
_entity.pdbx_description
1 polymer ?
#
loop_
_entity_poly.entity_id
_entity_poly.type
_entity_poly.pdbx_seq_one_letter_code
_entity_poly.pdbx_strand_id
1 'polypeptide(L)'
;MAPVCVVPLLGGVAEHLLLSQFPDFESLRESESRGYRKAAVGQKQDFRDTLQALDTHNAVQTLDKTIANLETELSAARTLQESFLNGSPVSQEYKASESSGRRKYLMVIGINTAFSSREKRKKLEEEKGIIIRFVIGHSAISGGIVDRAIAAEDRKHGDFMRLDHVEGYLELSGKTKTYFATAVALWDANFYVKVDDDVHVNIATLGQILSKHISRPRVYTGCMKSGPVLSDKEVRYYEPEHWKFGDKYFRHATGQLYAISKDLATYISLNKHVLHKYVNEDVSLGAWFIGLDVEHIDDRRLCCGTPPDCEWKAQAGNTCAASFDWRCSGICNTVENIQGVHNKCGESEKALWTASF
;
A
#
# COMPACT_ATOMS: atom_id res chain seq x y z
N MET A 1 1.41 -36.48 15.80
CA MET A 1 2.74 -35.87 15.95
C MET A 1 2.97 -34.99 14.73
N ALA A 2 2.71 -33.69 14.86
CA ALA A 2 2.87 -32.71 13.79
C ALA A 2 4.30 -32.15 13.82
N PRO A 3 4.94 -31.91 12.67
CA PRO A 3 6.18 -31.16 12.64
C PRO A 3 5.87 -29.66 12.74
N VAL A 4 6.52 -29.02 13.70
CA VAL A 4 6.56 -27.59 13.94
C VAL A 4 7.44 -26.94 12.88
N CYS A 5 6.88 -26.09 12.03
CA CYS A 5 7.64 -25.19 11.15
C CYS A 5 7.60 -23.77 11.73
N VAL A 6 8.70 -23.36 12.37
CA VAL A 6 8.97 -21.97 12.73
C VAL A 6 9.57 -21.26 11.51
N VAL A 7 8.81 -20.29 10.99
CA VAL A 7 9.21 -18.98 10.41
C VAL A 7 10.59 -18.84 9.75
N PRO A 8 10.62 -18.31 8.52
CA PRO A 8 11.46 -17.18 8.18
C PRO A 8 10.61 -15.96 7.81
N LEU A 9 10.59 -14.98 8.70
CA LEU A 9 10.33 -13.58 8.40
C LEU A 9 11.55 -13.11 7.62
N LEU A 10 11.32 -12.32 6.56
CA LEU A 10 12.28 -11.97 5.50
C LEU A 10 12.47 -13.12 4.49
N GLY A 11 11.54 -13.23 3.54
CA GLY A 11 11.70 -14.06 2.35
C GLY A 11 12.76 -13.49 1.40
N GLY A 12 14.03 -13.74 1.70
CA GLY A 12 15.08 -14.14 0.76
C GLY A 12 15.65 -13.16 -0.27
N VAL A 13 14.87 -12.24 -0.85
CA VAL A 13 15.38 -11.42 -1.96
C VAL A 13 16.12 -10.18 -1.45
N ALA A 14 15.57 -9.48 -0.45
CA ALA A 14 16.20 -8.28 0.09
C ALA A 14 17.48 -8.59 0.91
N GLU A 15 17.51 -9.69 1.65
CA GLU A 15 18.65 -10.01 2.51
C GLU A 15 19.85 -10.52 1.71
N HIS A 16 19.62 -11.35 0.69
CA HIS A 16 20.72 -11.88 -0.13
C HIS A 16 21.28 -10.85 -1.13
N LEU A 17 20.44 -9.92 -1.65
CA LEU A 17 20.90 -8.81 -2.48
C LEU A 17 21.59 -7.70 -1.67
N LEU A 18 21.15 -7.43 -0.43
CA LEU A 18 21.90 -6.58 0.49
C LEU A 18 23.27 -7.22 0.79
N LEU A 19 23.32 -8.49 1.20
CA LEU A 19 24.59 -9.15 1.57
C LEU A 19 25.55 -9.35 0.38
N SER A 20 25.06 -9.41 -0.86
CA SER A 20 25.91 -9.55 -2.06
C SER A 20 26.70 -8.29 -2.45
N GLN A 21 26.39 -7.13 -1.83
CA GLN A 21 27.08 -5.86 -2.09
C GLN A 21 28.04 -5.40 -0.97
N PHE A 22 28.24 -6.18 0.10
CA PHE A 22 29.06 -5.78 1.25
C PHE A 22 30.22 -6.76 1.53
N PRO A 23 31.42 -6.59 0.92
CA PRO A 23 32.60 -7.39 1.26
C PRO A 23 33.21 -7.07 2.65
N ASP A 24 32.73 -6.03 3.36
CA ASP A 24 33.30 -5.60 4.65
C ASP A 24 32.67 -6.25 5.91
N PHE A 25 31.72 -7.18 5.73
CA PHE A 25 30.98 -7.82 6.82
C PHE A 25 31.85 -8.74 7.71
N GLU A 26 32.99 -9.22 7.20
CA GLU A 26 33.86 -10.15 7.93
C GLU A 26 34.74 -9.44 8.99
N SER A 27 35.02 -8.13 8.82
CA SER A 27 35.90 -7.37 9.72
C SER A 27 35.26 -7.00 11.07
N LEU A 28 33.93 -6.93 11.15
CA LEU A 28 33.21 -6.57 12.37
C LEU A 28 33.10 -7.75 13.36
N ARG A 29 33.18 -8.99 12.86
CA ARG A 29 33.03 -10.22 13.66
C ARG A 29 34.24 -10.52 14.56
N GLU A 30 35.44 -10.08 14.18
CA GLU A 30 36.65 -10.30 14.98
C GLU A 30 36.76 -9.33 16.18
N SER A 31 36.06 -8.19 16.14
CA SER A 31 36.17 -7.16 17.18
C SER A 31 35.41 -7.48 18.48
N GLU A 32 34.34 -8.27 18.42
CA GLU A 32 33.49 -8.59 19.58
C GLU A 32 34.05 -9.73 20.46
N SER A 33 35.01 -10.52 19.97
CA SER A 33 35.53 -11.69 20.67
C SER A 33 36.48 -11.37 21.85
N ARG A 34 36.91 -10.11 22.01
CA ARG A 34 37.90 -9.70 23.04
C ARG A 34 37.33 -8.92 24.23
N GLY A 35 36.02 -8.70 24.28
CA GLY A 35 35.43 -7.67 25.15
C GLY A 35 34.59 -8.13 26.34
N TYR A 36 34.85 -9.27 27.01
CA TYR A 36 34.13 -9.59 28.26
C TYR A 36 35.01 -10.25 29.34
N ARG A 37 35.45 -9.44 30.31
CA ARG A 37 35.80 -9.88 31.69
C ARG A 37 35.31 -8.86 32.73
N LYS A 38 34.39 -9.34 33.57
CA LYS A 38 33.98 -9.00 34.96
C LYS A 38 34.40 -7.65 35.60
N ALA A 39 33.40 -6.99 36.21
CA ALA A 39 33.52 -6.37 37.54
C ALA A 39 32.15 -6.29 38.24
N ALA A 40 32.15 -6.27 39.57
CA ALA A 40 31.08 -6.71 40.47
C ALA A 40 30.29 -5.57 41.17
N VAL A 41 29.07 -5.93 41.57
CA VAL A 41 28.22 -5.56 42.74
C VAL A 41 28.56 -4.31 43.59
N GLY A 42 27.56 -3.44 43.77
CA GLY A 42 27.16 -2.94 45.10
C GLY A 42 26.73 -1.46 45.21
N GLN A 43 25.41 -1.18 45.27
CA GLN A 43 24.69 -0.48 46.35
C GLN A 43 23.27 -0.06 45.89
N LYS A 44 22.26 -0.51 46.64
CA LYS A 44 20.84 -0.15 46.51
C LYS A 44 20.53 0.98 47.50
N GLN A 45 20.09 2.13 47.02
CA GLN A 45 19.04 2.93 47.69
C GLN A 45 18.43 3.95 46.71
N ASP A 46 17.10 3.92 46.61
CA ASP A 46 16.19 5.01 46.22
C ASP A 46 16.13 5.54 44.76
N PHE A 47 15.86 4.65 43.80
CA PHE A 47 15.63 4.99 42.39
C PHE A 47 14.20 4.68 41.89
N ARG A 48 13.30 4.21 42.78
CA ARG A 48 12.00 3.65 42.37
C ARG A 48 10.93 4.73 42.21
N ASP A 49 10.94 5.73 43.08
CA ASP A 49 9.90 6.76 43.10
C ASP A 49 10.11 7.83 42.00
N THR A 50 11.37 8.13 41.65
CA THR A 50 11.71 9.05 40.56
C THR A 50 11.45 8.45 39.17
N LEU A 51 11.67 7.14 39.00
CA LEU A 51 11.40 6.44 37.74
C LEU A 51 9.89 6.35 37.48
N GLN A 52 9.12 6.06 38.53
CA GLN A 52 7.66 5.95 38.43
C GLN A 52 6.99 7.30 38.13
N ALA A 53 7.54 8.41 38.65
CA ALA A 53 7.10 9.77 38.34
C ALA A 53 7.48 10.22 36.91
N LEU A 54 8.65 9.80 36.40
CA LEU A 54 9.07 10.10 35.02
C LEU A 54 8.21 9.34 33.99
N ASP A 55 7.92 8.06 34.26
CA ASP A 55 7.10 7.22 33.40
C ASP A 55 5.63 7.69 33.36
N THR A 56 5.08 8.14 34.49
CA THR A 56 3.73 8.74 34.52
C THR A 56 3.67 10.07 33.80
N HIS A 57 4.69 10.93 33.94
CA HIS A 57 4.68 12.22 33.25
C HIS A 57 4.75 12.08 31.72
N ASN A 58 5.52 11.10 31.24
CA ASN A 58 5.64 10.81 29.81
C ASN A 58 4.38 10.15 29.24
N ALA A 59 3.73 9.28 30.04
CA ALA A 59 2.43 8.69 29.69
C ALA A 59 1.33 9.76 29.60
N VAL A 60 1.29 10.72 30.54
CA VAL A 60 0.33 11.84 30.53
C VAL A 60 0.53 12.74 29.31
N GLN A 61 1.78 13.12 28.99
CA GLN A 61 2.06 13.92 27.78
C GLN A 61 1.67 13.20 26.49
N THR A 62 1.85 11.88 26.43
CA THR A 62 1.44 11.06 25.28
C THR A 62 -0.09 11.01 25.17
N LEU A 63 -0.79 10.91 26.31
CA LEU A 63 -2.25 10.95 26.34
C LEU A 63 -2.79 12.31 25.89
N ASP A 64 -2.22 13.41 26.40
CA ASP A 64 -2.63 14.78 26.05
C ASP A 64 -2.44 15.05 24.55
N LYS A 65 -1.33 14.58 23.97
CA LYS A 65 -1.10 14.67 22.52
C LYS A 65 -2.11 13.85 21.72
N THR A 66 -2.50 12.68 22.24
CA THR A 66 -3.51 11.82 21.62
C THR A 66 -4.89 12.47 21.68
N ILE A 67 -5.25 13.09 22.81
CA ILE A 67 -6.51 13.82 23.00
C ILE A 67 -6.55 15.02 22.05
N ALA A 68 -5.49 15.83 21.99
CA ALA A 68 -5.43 16.99 21.10
C ALA A 68 -5.57 16.59 19.61
N ASN A 69 -4.95 15.49 19.20
CA ASN A 69 -5.09 14.93 17.85
C ASN A 69 -6.52 14.44 17.58
N LEU A 70 -7.15 13.76 18.54
CA LEU A 70 -8.53 13.29 18.41
C LEU A 70 -9.53 14.46 18.36
N GLU A 71 -9.29 15.54 19.11
CA GLU A 71 -10.12 16.75 19.07
C GLU A 71 -10.01 17.46 17.72
N THR A 72 -8.82 17.52 17.13
CA THR A 72 -8.62 18.08 15.78
C THR A 72 -9.26 17.20 14.70
N GLU A 73 -9.10 15.88 14.76
CA GLU A 73 -9.78 14.96 13.84
C GLU A 73 -11.31 15.05 13.98
N LEU A 74 -11.84 15.17 15.20
CA LEU A 74 -13.29 15.32 15.45
C LEU A 74 -13.83 16.64 14.91
N SER A 75 -13.10 17.74 15.05
CA SER A 75 -13.47 19.05 14.49
C SER A 75 -13.49 19.03 12.95
N ALA A 76 -12.48 18.41 12.34
CA ALA A 76 -12.43 18.22 10.89
C ALA A 76 -13.59 17.34 10.38
N ALA A 77 -13.90 16.24 11.08
CA ALA A 77 -15.01 15.36 10.75
C ALA A 77 -16.38 16.06 10.85
N ARG A 78 -16.60 16.88 11.88
CA ARG A 78 -17.83 17.68 12.04
C ARG A 78 -18.02 18.70 10.93
N THR A 79 -16.95 19.40 10.56
CA THR A 79 -16.98 20.38 9.46
C THR A 79 -17.35 19.72 8.12
N LEU A 80 -16.87 18.49 7.90
CA LEU A 80 -17.22 17.73 6.70
C LEU A 80 -18.66 17.22 6.74
N GLN A 81 -19.15 16.77 7.90
CA GLN A 81 -20.53 16.32 8.05
C GLN A 81 -21.55 17.45 7.86
N GLU A 82 -21.24 18.67 8.32
CA GLU A 82 -22.06 19.87 8.08
C GLU A 82 -22.12 20.26 6.60
N SER A 83 -21.03 20.03 5.85
CA SER A 83 -21.03 20.27 4.40
C SER A 83 -21.83 19.24 3.60
N PHE A 84 -21.99 18.01 4.12
CA PHE A 84 -22.80 16.97 3.50
C PHE A 84 -24.31 17.07 3.80
N LEU A 85 -24.70 17.60 4.97
CA LEU A 85 -26.11 17.67 5.39
C LEU A 85 -26.91 18.83 4.75
N ASN A 86 -26.24 19.87 4.24
CA ASN A 86 -26.90 21.04 3.65
C ASN A 86 -27.22 20.92 2.14
N GLY A 87 -27.37 19.70 1.62
CA GLY A 87 -27.69 19.46 0.21
C GLY A 87 -29.14 19.82 -0.16
N SER A 88 -29.35 20.98 -0.80
CA SER A 88 -30.46 21.21 -1.76
C SER A 88 -30.07 22.30 -2.79
N PRO A 89 -30.54 22.22 -4.06
CA PRO A 89 -29.86 22.84 -5.19
C PRO A 89 -30.32 24.28 -5.40
N VAL A 90 -29.41 25.24 -5.23
CA VAL A 90 -29.60 26.59 -5.75
C VAL A 90 -28.41 26.92 -6.63
N SER A 91 -28.71 27.07 -7.91
CA SER A 91 -27.87 27.66 -8.94
C SER A 91 -27.41 29.04 -8.53
N GLN A 92 -26.24 29.15 -7.93
CA GLN A 92 -25.46 30.38 -7.88
C GLN A 92 -23.99 30.03 -8.07
N GLU A 93 -23.36 30.78 -8.96
CA GLU A 93 -21.93 30.74 -9.27
C GLU A 93 -21.11 31.00 -8.00
N TYR A 94 -20.82 29.94 -7.25
CA TYR A 94 -19.82 30.02 -6.21
C TYR A 94 -18.45 29.90 -6.88
N LYS A 95 -17.84 31.06 -7.12
CA LYS A 95 -16.38 31.19 -7.24
C LYS A 95 -15.78 30.56 -5.99
N ALA A 96 -15.43 29.29 -6.09
CA ALA A 96 -14.63 28.62 -5.09
C ALA A 96 -13.35 29.45 -4.92
N SER A 97 -13.13 29.96 -3.72
CA SER A 97 -11.79 30.42 -3.35
C SER A 97 -10.87 29.22 -3.54
N GLU A 98 -9.97 29.32 -4.51
CA GLU A 98 -8.95 28.32 -4.78
C GLU A 98 -8.27 27.92 -3.47
N SER A 99 -8.58 26.70 -3.00
CA SER A 99 -7.73 26.05 -2.01
C SER A 99 -6.38 25.87 -2.70
N SER A 100 -5.38 26.65 -2.31
CA SER A 100 -3.95 26.56 -2.66
C SER A 100 -3.62 25.55 -3.78
N GLY A 101 -3.24 26.04 -4.96
CA GLY A 101 -2.99 25.29 -6.20
C GLY A 101 -2.04 24.09 -6.12
N ARG A 102 -2.51 22.98 -5.53
CA ARG A 102 -1.86 21.68 -5.66
C ARG A 102 -2.12 21.16 -7.06
N ARG A 103 -1.05 20.70 -7.71
CA ARG A 103 -1.14 20.08 -9.04
C ARG A 103 -2.13 18.91 -8.99
N LYS A 104 -3.06 18.88 -9.94
CA LYS A 104 -3.97 17.76 -10.14
C LYS A 104 -3.28 16.66 -10.95
N TYR A 105 -3.34 15.44 -10.44
CA TYR A 105 -2.73 14.25 -11.04
C TYR A 105 -3.81 13.32 -11.62
N LEU A 106 -3.45 12.53 -12.63
CA LEU A 106 -4.33 11.49 -13.16
C LEU A 106 -4.48 10.37 -12.14
N MET A 107 -3.34 9.84 -11.67
CA MET A 107 -3.33 8.74 -10.71
C MET A 107 -2.09 8.74 -9.81
N VAL A 108 -2.27 8.19 -8.61
CA VAL A 108 -1.18 7.85 -7.68
C VAL A 108 -1.11 6.34 -7.58
N ILE A 109 0.04 5.76 -7.88
CA ILE A 109 0.30 4.32 -7.82
C ILE A 109 1.20 4.04 -6.60
N GLY A 110 0.66 3.29 -5.65
CA GLY A 110 1.40 2.71 -4.54
C GLY A 110 1.77 1.27 -4.86
N ILE A 111 3.08 1.00 -4.95
CA ILE A 111 3.60 -0.35 -5.14
C ILE A 111 4.02 -0.88 -3.78
N ASN A 112 3.57 -2.08 -3.40
CA ASN A 112 3.76 -2.57 -2.05
C ASN A 112 5.19 -3.01 -1.67
N THR A 113 6.17 -3.02 -2.59
CA THR A 113 7.63 -3.07 -2.30
C THR A 113 8.49 -2.51 -3.46
N ALA A 114 9.79 -2.30 -3.19
CA ALA A 114 10.74 -1.47 -3.95
C ALA A 114 11.37 -2.11 -5.20
N PHE A 115 11.18 -1.52 -6.38
CA PHE A 115 12.21 -1.41 -7.44
C PHE A 115 11.75 -0.54 -8.64
N SER A 116 12.47 0.54 -8.96
CA SER A 116 12.60 1.09 -10.34
C SER A 116 13.52 2.32 -10.37
N SER A 117 13.85 2.82 -11.57
CA SER A 117 14.71 3.99 -11.77
C SER A 117 14.01 5.33 -11.44
N ARG A 118 14.71 6.18 -10.66
CA ARG A 118 14.26 7.51 -10.20
C ARG A 118 13.94 8.48 -11.34
N GLU A 119 14.78 8.50 -12.37
CA GLU A 119 14.65 9.47 -13.47
C GLU A 119 13.36 9.25 -14.26
N LYS A 120 13.01 7.99 -14.53
CA LYS A 120 11.77 7.64 -15.24
C LYS A 120 10.52 8.05 -14.45
N ARG A 121 10.53 7.89 -13.11
CA ARG A 121 9.40 8.31 -12.24
C ARG A 121 9.23 9.83 -12.17
N LYS A 122 10.32 10.58 -12.10
CA LYS A 122 10.25 12.05 -12.09
C LYS A 122 9.61 12.57 -13.39
N LYS A 123 10.01 12.01 -14.54
CA LYS A 123 9.42 12.36 -15.84
C LYS A 123 7.93 12.01 -15.93
N LEU A 124 7.51 10.87 -15.39
CA LEU A 124 6.10 10.49 -15.28
C LEU A 124 5.27 11.48 -14.45
N GLU A 125 5.82 11.91 -13.33
CA GLU A 125 5.18 12.89 -12.45
C GLU A 125 5.04 14.24 -13.16
N GLU A 126 6.11 14.70 -13.80
CA GLU A 126 6.18 16.02 -14.42
C GLU A 126 5.40 16.12 -15.74
N GLU A 127 5.42 15.10 -16.59
CA GLU A 127 4.83 15.16 -17.94
C GLU A 127 3.46 14.48 -18.04
N LYS A 128 3.20 13.44 -17.23
CA LYS A 128 1.97 12.64 -17.33
C LYS A 128 1.04 12.79 -16.13
N GLY A 129 1.47 13.48 -15.08
CA GLY A 129 0.70 13.60 -13.85
C GLY A 129 0.43 12.24 -13.22
N ILE A 130 1.41 11.33 -13.29
CA ILE A 130 1.35 9.99 -12.69
C ILE A 130 2.40 9.93 -11.60
N ILE A 131 1.96 9.73 -10.36
CA ILE A 131 2.87 9.54 -9.22
C ILE A 131 3.03 8.05 -8.99
N ILE A 132 4.27 7.61 -8.84
CA ILE A 132 4.58 6.23 -8.44
C ILE A 132 5.47 6.30 -7.21
N ARG A 133 5.09 5.60 -6.14
CA ARG A 133 5.85 5.50 -4.90
C ARG A 133 5.83 4.07 -4.36
N PHE A 134 6.92 3.68 -3.71
CA PHE A 134 6.98 2.41 -2.99
C PHE A 134 6.45 2.61 -1.58
N VAL A 135 5.43 1.85 -1.22
CA VAL A 135 4.72 1.97 0.05
C VAL A 135 5.43 1.09 1.06
N ILE A 136 6.02 1.71 2.07
CA ILE A 136 6.80 1.02 3.10
C ILE A 136 6.40 1.51 4.48
N GLY A 137 6.05 0.60 5.37
CA GLY A 137 5.90 0.88 6.78
C GLY A 137 7.24 0.93 7.49
N HIS A 138 7.22 0.82 8.81
CA HIS A 138 8.41 0.71 9.64
C HIS A 138 8.44 -0.64 10.34
N SER A 139 9.63 -1.06 10.75
CA SER A 139 9.75 -2.26 11.58
C SER A 139 9.17 -2.02 12.98
N ALA A 140 8.84 -3.10 13.69
CA ALA A 140 8.35 -3.02 15.07
C ALA A 140 9.42 -2.44 16.03
N ILE A 141 10.70 -2.55 15.68
CA ILE A 141 11.83 -2.02 16.45
C ILE A 141 12.34 -0.76 15.75
N SER A 142 11.83 0.39 16.17
CA SER A 142 12.25 1.68 15.64
C SER A 142 13.77 1.88 15.75
N GLY A 143 14.41 2.24 14.64
CA GLY A 143 15.85 2.53 14.58
C GLY A 143 16.76 1.30 14.43
N GLY A 144 16.16 0.13 14.16
CA GLY A 144 16.87 -1.10 13.83
C GLY A 144 17.67 -1.03 12.52
N ILE A 145 18.41 -2.10 12.22
CA ILE A 145 19.26 -2.19 11.01
C ILE A 145 18.43 -2.00 9.74
N VAL A 146 17.24 -2.60 9.69
CA VAL A 146 16.31 -2.51 8.56
C VAL A 146 15.87 -1.05 8.32
N ASP A 147 15.44 -0.34 9.37
CA ASP A 147 15.02 1.06 9.25
C ASP A 147 16.15 1.97 8.73
N ARG A 148 17.40 1.70 9.15
CA ARG A 148 18.59 2.44 8.67
C ARG A 148 18.90 2.14 7.21
N ALA A 149 18.77 0.90 6.77
CA ALA A 149 18.94 0.51 5.36
C ALA A 149 17.89 1.21 4.49
N ILE A 150 16.62 1.19 4.90
CA ILE A 150 15.53 1.91 4.22
C ILE A 150 15.84 3.42 4.20
N ALA A 151 16.36 4.00 5.28
CA ALA A 151 16.73 5.43 5.30
C ALA A 151 17.94 5.78 4.43
N ALA A 152 18.86 4.85 4.19
CA ALA A 152 19.93 5.02 3.23
C ALA A 152 19.40 4.96 1.79
N GLU A 153 18.52 4.01 1.50
CA GLU A 153 17.89 3.86 0.18
C GLU A 153 17.00 5.06 -0.16
N ASP A 154 16.15 5.49 0.78
CA ASP A 154 15.27 6.66 0.64
C ASP A 154 16.07 7.95 0.37
N ARG A 155 17.20 8.14 1.07
CA ARG A 155 18.11 9.27 0.79
C ARG A 155 18.71 9.24 -0.62
N LYS A 156 18.91 8.05 -1.17
CA LYS A 156 19.47 7.86 -2.52
C LYS A 156 18.42 8.04 -3.62
N HIS A 157 17.23 7.46 -3.42
CA HIS A 157 16.23 7.31 -4.47
C HIS A 157 15.01 8.23 -4.31
N GLY A 158 14.63 8.61 -3.08
CA GLY A 158 13.56 9.57 -2.76
C GLY A 158 12.20 9.17 -3.33
N ASP A 159 11.94 7.88 -3.43
CA ASP A 159 10.79 7.26 -4.09
C ASP A 159 9.89 6.47 -3.12
N PHE A 160 10.22 6.48 -1.84
CA PHE A 160 9.44 5.82 -0.80
C PHE A 160 8.31 6.72 -0.31
N MET A 161 7.17 6.08 -0.04
CA MET A 161 6.11 6.61 0.79
C MET A 161 6.14 5.87 2.10
N ARG A 162 6.77 6.51 3.10
CA ARG A 162 6.83 5.97 4.45
C ARG A 162 5.48 6.12 5.12
N LEU A 163 4.93 5.00 5.58
CA LEU A 163 3.70 4.95 6.34
C LEU A 163 4.00 4.86 7.83
N ASP A 164 3.17 5.52 8.63
CA ASP A 164 3.06 5.26 10.06
C ASP A 164 2.28 3.95 10.27
N HIS A 165 2.94 2.84 9.99
CA HIS A 165 2.39 1.50 10.01
C HIS A 165 3.50 0.50 10.32
N VAL A 166 3.28 -0.36 11.33
CA VAL A 166 4.19 -1.45 11.63
C VAL A 166 3.99 -2.56 10.60
N GLU A 167 5.04 -2.89 9.85
CA GLU A 167 5.00 -3.99 8.88
C GLU A 167 4.80 -5.34 9.58
N GLY A 168 3.87 -6.14 9.05
CA GLY A 168 3.55 -7.46 9.60
C GLY A 168 2.74 -8.30 8.61
N TYR A 169 2.87 -9.62 8.71
CA TYR A 169 2.25 -10.58 7.76
C TYR A 169 0.71 -10.44 7.69
N LEU A 170 0.06 -10.19 8.82
CA LEU A 170 -1.40 -10.01 8.92
C LEU A 170 -1.84 -8.54 8.90
N GLU A 171 -0.91 -7.62 8.64
CA GLU A 171 -1.17 -6.18 8.73
C GLU A 171 -1.37 -5.51 7.36
N LEU A 172 -1.39 -6.27 6.27
CA LEU A 172 -1.60 -5.77 4.90
C LEU A 172 -2.87 -4.92 4.75
N SER A 173 -3.99 -5.35 5.33
CA SER A 173 -5.24 -4.57 5.35
C SER A 173 -5.06 -3.23 6.06
N GLY A 174 -4.22 -3.18 7.09
CA GLY A 174 -3.82 -1.95 7.77
C GLY A 174 -2.92 -1.07 6.90
N LYS A 175 -1.91 -1.67 6.26
CA LYS A 175 -1.01 -0.99 5.32
C LYS A 175 -1.77 -0.33 4.19
N THR A 176 -2.70 -1.04 3.55
CA THR A 176 -3.56 -0.52 2.49
C THR A 176 -4.41 0.66 2.96
N LYS A 177 -5.03 0.54 4.14
CA LYS A 177 -5.83 1.61 4.73
C LYS A 177 -4.98 2.87 4.95
N THR A 178 -3.80 2.71 5.56
CA THR A 178 -2.86 3.81 5.80
C THR A 178 -2.31 4.39 4.51
N TYR A 179 -2.05 3.56 3.49
CA TYR A 179 -1.63 4.00 2.17
C TYR A 179 -2.65 4.95 1.54
N PHE A 180 -3.92 4.55 1.41
CA PHE A 180 -4.93 5.42 0.79
C PHE A 180 -5.15 6.71 1.57
N ALA A 181 -5.18 6.63 2.90
CA ALA A 181 -5.30 7.80 3.77
C ALA A 181 -4.13 8.78 3.60
N THR A 182 -2.91 8.26 3.46
CA THR A 182 -1.69 9.06 3.28
C THR A 182 -1.62 9.64 1.86
N ALA A 183 -1.91 8.83 0.84
CA ALA A 183 -1.84 9.23 -0.55
C ALA A 183 -2.82 10.37 -0.87
N VAL A 184 -4.06 10.30 -0.36
CA VAL A 184 -5.06 11.36 -0.58
C VAL A 184 -4.72 12.66 0.16
N ALA A 185 -4.00 12.57 1.29
CA ALA A 185 -3.53 13.75 2.01
C ALA A 185 -2.37 14.47 1.30
N LEU A 186 -1.50 13.70 0.63
CA LEU A 186 -0.31 14.20 -0.04
C LEU A 186 -0.59 14.72 -1.45
N TRP A 187 -1.40 14.02 -2.24
CA TRP A 187 -1.61 14.34 -3.65
C TRP A 187 -3.10 14.43 -4.01
N ASP A 188 -3.44 15.42 -4.84
CA ASP A 188 -4.76 15.53 -5.44
C ASP A 188 -4.79 14.79 -6.78
N ALA A 189 -5.37 13.58 -6.81
CA ALA A 189 -5.44 12.75 -8.01
C ALA A 189 -6.86 12.27 -8.30
N ASN A 190 -7.17 11.97 -9.57
CA ASN A 190 -8.46 11.36 -9.93
C ASN A 190 -8.59 9.93 -9.40
N PHE A 191 -7.52 9.15 -9.46
CA PHE A 191 -7.48 7.76 -9.01
C PHE A 191 -6.28 7.47 -8.09
N TYR A 192 -6.48 6.54 -7.17
CA TYR A 192 -5.45 5.97 -6.31
C TYR A 192 -5.40 4.47 -6.57
N VAL A 193 -4.22 3.95 -6.87
CA VAL A 193 -4.00 2.59 -7.38
C VAL A 193 -3.06 1.86 -6.44
N LYS A 194 -3.46 0.66 -6.02
CA LYS A 194 -2.57 -0.27 -5.33
C LYS A 194 -2.08 -1.32 -6.30
N VAL A 195 -0.80 -1.67 -6.22
CA VAL A 195 -0.16 -2.70 -7.04
C VAL A 195 0.78 -3.53 -6.15
N ASP A 196 0.78 -4.85 -6.32
CA ASP A 196 1.80 -5.72 -5.73
C ASP A 196 3.14 -5.64 -6.48
N ASP A 197 4.23 -5.93 -5.79
CA ASP A 197 5.60 -5.84 -6.31
C ASP A 197 5.95 -6.95 -7.31
N ASP A 198 5.14 -8.00 -7.35
CA ASP A 198 5.24 -9.14 -8.26
C ASP A 198 4.25 -9.07 -9.43
N VAL A 199 3.81 -7.87 -9.82
CA VAL A 199 2.88 -7.64 -10.93
C VAL A 199 3.55 -6.83 -12.05
N HIS A 200 3.45 -7.31 -13.30
CA HIS A 200 3.84 -6.51 -14.45
C HIS A 200 2.70 -5.53 -14.80
N VAL A 201 3.03 -4.24 -14.92
CA VAL A 201 2.05 -3.18 -15.23
C VAL A 201 2.43 -2.39 -16.48
N ASN A 202 1.49 -2.28 -17.40
CA ASN A 202 1.53 -1.39 -18.56
C ASN A 202 0.85 -0.05 -18.19
N ILE A 203 1.66 0.96 -17.85
CA ILE A 203 1.20 2.21 -17.25
C ILE A 203 0.35 3.05 -18.21
N ALA A 204 0.67 3.07 -19.50
CA ALA A 204 -0.12 3.80 -20.49
C ALA A 204 -1.50 3.16 -20.66
N THR A 205 -1.52 1.83 -20.78
CA THR A 205 -2.77 1.06 -20.84
C THR A 205 -3.60 1.29 -19.58
N LEU A 206 -3.00 1.23 -18.38
CA LEU A 206 -3.70 1.52 -17.12
C LEU A 206 -4.27 2.95 -17.12
N GLY A 207 -3.49 3.95 -17.52
CA GLY A 207 -3.94 5.33 -17.62
C GLY A 207 -5.13 5.50 -18.57
N GLN A 208 -5.13 4.81 -19.72
CA GLN A 208 -6.24 4.82 -20.69
C GLN A 208 -7.50 4.14 -20.16
N ILE A 209 -7.35 3.13 -19.30
CA ILE A 209 -8.48 2.49 -18.63
C ILE A 209 -9.12 3.49 -17.66
N LEU A 210 -8.31 4.06 -16.77
CA LEU A 210 -8.79 4.95 -15.72
C LEU A 210 -9.32 6.29 -16.27
N SER A 211 -8.74 6.82 -17.35
CA SER A 211 -9.18 8.10 -17.92
C SER A 211 -10.63 8.08 -18.39
N LYS A 212 -11.14 6.92 -18.85
CA LYS A 212 -12.54 6.72 -19.25
C LYS A 212 -13.53 6.88 -18.09
N HIS A 213 -13.05 6.83 -16.85
CA HIS A 213 -13.89 6.85 -15.65
C HIS A 213 -13.71 8.13 -14.82
N ILE A 214 -12.92 9.11 -15.28
CA ILE A 214 -12.64 10.35 -14.54
C ILE A 214 -13.92 11.13 -14.17
N SER A 215 -14.92 11.12 -15.04
CA SER A 215 -16.18 11.85 -14.83
C SER A 215 -17.18 11.11 -13.94
N ARG A 216 -16.88 9.87 -13.54
CA ARG A 216 -17.77 9.03 -12.74
C ARG A 216 -17.42 9.15 -11.25
N PRO A 217 -18.39 9.43 -10.37
CA PRO A 217 -18.15 9.40 -8.93
C PRO A 217 -18.04 7.94 -8.44
N ARG A 218 -17.33 7.73 -7.34
CA ARG A 218 -17.28 6.49 -6.54
C ARG A 218 -17.00 5.25 -7.38
N VAL A 219 -15.93 5.29 -8.15
CA VAL A 219 -15.47 4.18 -8.98
C VAL A 219 -14.51 3.30 -8.19
N TYR A 220 -14.84 2.02 -8.11
CA TYR A 220 -13.95 0.95 -7.69
C TYR A 220 -13.73 0.02 -8.87
N THR A 221 -12.52 0.03 -9.43
CA THR A 221 -12.18 -0.73 -10.63
C THR A 221 -11.04 -1.71 -10.37
N GLY A 222 -11.15 -2.88 -10.98
CA GLY A 222 -10.23 -3.98 -10.77
C GLY A 222 -10.69 -5.20 -11.55
N CYS A 223 -9.95 -6.29 -11.43
CA CYS A 223 -10.46 -7.58 -11.87
C CYS A 223 -11.37 -8.14 -10.78
N MET A 224 -12.69 -8.03 -10.97
CA MET A 224 -13.65 -8.38 -9.94
C MET A 224 -13.74 -9.90 -9.80
N LYS A 225 -13.68 -10.37 -8.55
CA LYS A 225 -13.76 -11.76 -8.13
C LYS A 225 -14.72 -11.94 -6.94
N SER A 226 -15.09 -13.19 -6.71
CA SER A 226 -15.96 -13.69 -5.64
C SER A 226 -15.73 -15.19 -5.64
N GLY A 227 -15.57 -15.75 -4.46
CA GLY A 227 -15.13 -17.13 -4.28
C GLY A 227 -15.49 -17.60 -2.87
N PRO A 228 -15.22 -18.87 -2.56
CA PRO A 228 -15.53 -19.44 -1.26
C PRO A 228 -14.85 -18.64 -0.15
N VAL A 229 -15.55 -18.50 0.98
CA VAL A 229 -14.95 -17.94 2.19
C VAL A 229 -13.92 -18.93 2.74
N LEU A 230 -12.74 -18.43 3.11
CA LEU A 230 -11.65 -19.25 3.59
C LEU A 230 -11.85 -19.56 5.08
N SER A 231 -12.75 -20.49 5.38
CA SER A 231 -13.13 -20.87 6.75
C SER A 231 -12.34 -22.06 7.32
N ASP A 232 -11.45 -22.68 6.54
CA ASP A 232 -10.59 -23.77 7.00
C ASP A 232 -9.32 -23.20 7.64
N LYS A 233 -8.98 -23.63 8.86
CA LYS A 233 -7.81 -23.16 9.60
C LYS A 233 -6.48 -23.56 8.97
N GLU A 234 -6.48 -24.55 8.08
CA GLU A 234 -5.28 -25.04 7.41
C GLU A 234 -4.87 -24.19 6.19
N VAL A 235 -5.75 -23.31 5.70
CA VAL A 235 -5.44 -22.46 4.54
C VAL A 235 -4.71 -21.18 4.96
N ARG A 236 -3.79 -20.72 4.10
CA ARG A 236 -2.90 -19.57 4.33
C ARG A 236 -3.63 -18.28 4.78
N TYR A 237 -4.83 -18.07 4.29
CA TYR A 237 -5.64 -16.87 4.53
C TYR A 237 -6.95 -17.22 5.23
N TYR A 238 -6.92 -18.18 6.16
CA TYR A 238 -8.04 -18.48 7.05
C TYR A 238 -8.59 -17.19 7.65
N GLU A 239 -9.91 -17.00 7.57
CA GLU A 239 -10.62 -15.86 8.13
C GLU A 239 -11.29 -16.27 9.46
N PRO A 240 -10.78 -15.83 10.62
CA PRO A 240 -11.37 -16.14 11.93
C PRO A 240 -12.83 -15.71 12.05
N GLU A 241 -13.21 -14.64 11.35
CA GLU A 241 -14.56 -14.10 11.34
C GLU A 241 -15.36 -14.55 10.11
N HIS A 242 -15.01 -15.71 9.53
CA HIS A 242 -15.67 -16.28 8.34
C HIS A 242 -17.20 -16.37 8.50
N TRP A 243 -17.70 -16.56 9.72
CA TRP A 243 -19.12 -16.64 10.05
C TRP A 243 -19.91 -15.35 9.75
N LYS A 244 -19.24 -14.19 9.63
CA LYS A 244 -19.87 -12.92 9.22
C LYS A 244 -20.19 -12.89 7.73
N PHE A 245 -19.59 -13.78 6.96
CA PHE A 245 -19.81 -13.93 5.54
C PHE A 245 -20.77 -15.10 5.27
N GLY A 246 -21.38 -15.14 4.08
CA GLY A 246 -22.07 -16.34 3.60
C GLY A 246 -21.08 -17.38 3.08
N ASP A 247 -21.53 -18.31 2.25
CA ASP A 247 -20.66 -19.34 1.66
C ASP A 247 -19.56 -18.76 0.73
N LYS A 248 -19.77 -17.53 0.24
CA LYS A 248 -18.86 -16.82 -0.66
C LYS A 248 -18.63 -15.40 -0.19
N TYR A 249 -17.42 -14.89 -0.42
CA TYR A 249 -17.16 -13.46 -0.30
C TYR A 249 -18.01 -12.68 -1.31
N PHE A 250 -18.46 -11.50 -0.91
CA PHE A 250 -19.09 -10.53 -1.82
C PHE A 250 -18.12 -10.17 -2.96
N ARG A 251 -18.64 -9.53 -4.02
CA ARG A 251 -17.81 -9.15 -5.17
C ARG A 251 -16.80 -8.07 -4.77
N HIS A 252 -15.52 -8.34 -4.99
CA HIS A 252 -14.40 -7.41 -4.74
C HIS A 252 -13.33 -7.58 -5.82
N ALA A 253 -12.48 -6.59 -6.03
CA ALA A 253 -11.34 -6.69 -6.94
C ALA A 253 -10.26 -7.64 -6.37
N THR A 254 -9.47 -8.26 -7.24
CA THR A 254 -8.30 -9.04 -6.80
C THR A 254 -7.19 -8.15 -6.25
N GLY A 255 -6.46 -8.64 -5.24
CA GLY A 255 -5.41 -7.88 -4.55
C GLY A 255 -4.26 -7.39 -5.43
N GLN A 256 -3.90 -8.09 -6.51
CA GLN A 256 -2.70 -7.78 -7.32
C GLN A 256 -2.69 -6.35 -7.87
N LEU A 257 -3.83 -5.88 -8.38
CA LEU A 257 -4.01 -4.51 -8.82
C LEU A 257 -5.48 -4.10 -8.78
N TYR A 258 -5.74 -2.96 -8.17
CA TYR A 258 -7.04 -2.29 -8.22
C TYR A 258 -6.86 -0.78 -8.09
N ALA A 259 -7.88 -0.03 -8.51
CA ALA A 259 -7.92 1.42 -8.41
C ALA A 259 -9.26 1.91 -7.84
N ILE A 260 -9.18 2.97 -7.05
CA ILE A 260 -10.35 3.65 -6.48
C ILE A 260 -10.29 5.13 -6.82
N SER A 261 -11.45 5.74 -7.04
CA SER A 261 -11.55 7.19 -7.25
C SER A 261 -11.24 7.98 -5.97
N LYS A 262 -10.96 9.28 -6.16
CA LYS A 262 -10.62 10.21 -5.06
C LYS A 262 -11.61 10.21 -3.91
N ASP A 263 -12.90 10.17 -4.19
CA ASP A 263 -13.95 10.16 -3.17
C ASP A 263 -13.92 8.90 -2.31
N LEU A 264 -13.63 7.73 -2.87
CA LEU A 264 -13.46 6.50 -2.10
C LEU A 264 -12.16 6.51 -1.28
N ALA A 265 -11.07 7.01 -1.84
CA ALA A 265 -9.83 7.20 -1.07
C ALA A 265 -10.03 8.20 0.09
N THR A 266 -10.79 9.26 -0.15
CA THR A 266 -11.18 10.24 0.87
C THR A 266 -12.06 9.59 1.94
N TYR A 267 -13.04 8.78 1.54
CA TYR A 267 -13.89 8.02 2.47
C TYR A 267 -13.06 7.12 3.38
N ILE A 268 -12.07 6.41 2.83
CA ILE A 268 -11.14 5.60 3.62
C ILE A 268 -10.39 6.45 4.63
N SER A 269 -9.84 7.60 4.19
CA SER A 269 -9.08 8.50 5.05
C SER A 269 -9.90 9.01 6.24
N LEU A 270 -11.14 9.47 5.98
CA LEU A 270 -12.03 10.01 7.01
C LEU A 270 -12.53 8.96 7.99
N ASN A 271 -12.78 7.73 7.51
CA ASN A 271 -13.39 6.66 8.31
C ASN A 271 -12.38 5.62 8.80
N LYS A 272 -11.07 5.88 8.63
CA LYS A 272 -9.99 4.90 8.87
C LYS A 272 -10.07 4.16 10.23
N HIS A 273 -10.62 4.80 11.25
CA HIS A 273 -10.71 4.26 12.61
C HIS A 273 -11.86 3.26 12.81
N VAL A 274 -12.92 3.32 12.00
CA VAL A 274 -14.05 2.37 12.03
C VAL A 274 -13.99 1.31 10.94
N LEU A 275 -13.13 1.49 9.94
CA LEU A 275 -12.96 0.49 8.87
C LEU A 275 -12.32 -0.78 9.40
N HIS A 276 -13.14 -1.83 9.45
CA HIS A 276 -12.77 -3.17 9.89
C HIS A 276 -11.74 -3.82 8.97
N LYS A 277 -10.77 -4.53 9.54
CA LYS A 277 -9.73 -5.25 8.79
C LYS A 277 -10.01 -6.75 8.87
N TYR A 278 -10.21 -7.37 7.73
CA TYR A 278 -10.21 -8.83 7.58
C TYR A 278 -8.79 -9.31 7.25
N VAL A 279 -8.56 -10.62 7.36
CA VAL A 279 -7.25 -11.23 7.11
C VAL A 279 -6.80 -10.99 5.68
N ASN A 280 -7.73 -11.12 4.72
CA ASN A 280 -7.45 -10.83 3.33
C ASN A 280 -7.66 -9.34 3.03
N GLU A 281 -6.64 -8.73 2.45
CA GLU A 281 -6.56 -7.29 2.20
C GLU A 281 -7.57 -6.84 1.14
N ASP A 282 -7.72 -7.63 0.07
CA ASP A 282 -8.63 -7.31 -1.02
C ASP A 282 -10.11 -7.47 -0.62
N VAL A 283 -10.40 -8.45 0.24
CA VAL A 283 -11.69 -8.60 0.93
C VAL A 283 -11.93 -7.41 1.86
N SER A 284 -10.93 -6.97 2.62
CA SER A 284 -11.08 -5.80 3.51
C SER A 284 -11.49 -4.56 2.73
N LEU A 285 -10.78 -4.25 1.64
CA LEU A 285 -11.09 -3.11 0.80
C LEU A 285 -12.52 -3.18 0.25
N GLY A 286 -12.92 -4.32 -0.33
CA GLY A 286 -14.26 -4.44 -0.88
C GLY A 286 -15.37 -4.35 0.20
N ALA A 287 -15.10 -4.78 1.43
CA ALA A 287 -16.06 -4.68 2.54
C ALA A 287 -16.32 -3.22 2.93
N TRP A 288 -15.34 -2.34 2.75
CA TRP A 288 -15.50 -0.91 3.01
C TRP A 288 -16.45 -0.23 2.01
N PHE A 289 -16.69 -0.86 0.86
CA PHE A 289 -17.47 -0.29 -0.24
C PHE A 289 -18.82 -0.97 -0.47
N ILE A 290 -19.02 -2.21 -0.01
CA ILE A 290 -20.24 -2.99 -0.32
C ILE A 290 -21.54 -2.34 0.18
N GLY A 291 -21.48 -1.54 1.25
CA GLY A 291 -22.61 -0.79 1.78
C GLY A 291 -22.78 0.62 1.21
N LEU A 292 -21.93 1.02 0.26
CA LEU A 292 -21.93 2.35 -0.35
C LEU A 292 -22.48 2.28 -1.79
N ASP A 293 -22.94 3.42 -2.30
CA ASP A 293 -23.33 3.59 -3.71
C ASP A 293 -22.08 3.69 -4.62
N VAL A 294 -21.37 2.57 -4.78
CA VAL A 294 -20.09 2.45 -5.49
C VAL A 294 -20.27 1.73 -6.83
N GLU A 295 -19.75 2.33 -7.89
CA GLU A 295 -19.68 1.68 -9.19
C GLU A 295 -18.50 0.69 -9.23
N HIS A 296 -18.83 -0.60 -9.19
CA HIS A 296 -17.86 -1.69 -9.34
C HIS A 296 -17.63 -1.97 -10.83
N ILE A 297 -16.41 -1.74 -11.31
CA ILE A 297 -16.02 -1.97 -12.70
C ILE A 297 -15.13 -3.21 -12.78
N ASP A 298 -15.60 -4.25 -13.47
CA ASP A 298 -14.83 -5.47 -13.74
C ASP A 298 -14.06 -5.33 -15.06
N ASP A 299 -12.78 -4.96 -14.98
CA ASP A 299 -11.90 -4.90 -16.15
C ASP A 299 -10.89 -6.07 -16.13
N ARG A 300 -11.14 -7.05 -17.00
CA ARG A 300 -10.30 -8.26 -17.13
C ARG A 300 -8.90 -7.99 -17.66
N ARG A 301 -8.60 -6.78 -18.15
CA ARG A 301 -7.24 -6.38 -18.53
C ARG A 301 -6.38 -6.06 -17.32
N LEU A 302 -6.95 -6.03 -16.11
CA LEU A 302 -6.25 -5.83 -14.83
C LEU A 302 -5.84 -7.15 -14.16
N CYS A 303 -5.97 -8.30 -14.83
CA CYS A 303 -5.63 -9.62 -14.29
C CYS A 303 -5.31 -10.67 -15.36
N CYS A 304 -4.53 -10.29 -16.38
CA CYS A 304 -4.11 -11.25 -17.38
C CYS A 304 -3.09 -12.24 -16.79
N GLY A 305 -3.09 -13.46 -17.32
CA GLY A 305 -1.99 -14.39 -17.11
C GLY A 305 -0.71 -13.84 -17.76
N THR A 306 0.44 -14.25 -17.24
CA THR A 306 1.73 -14.05 -17.94
C THR A 306 1.75 -14.82 -19.28
N PRO A 307 2.80 -14.72 -20.11
CA PRO A 307 2.85 -15.41 -21.40
C PRO A 307 2.49 -16.90 -21.30
N PRO A 308 1.62 -17.41 -22.20
CA PRO A 308 1.22 -16.78 -23.46
C PRO A 308 -0.03 -15.88 -23.40
N ASP A 309 -0.76 -15.78 -22.27
CA ASP A 309 -2.07 -15.10 -22.24
C ASP A 309 -1.98 -13.60 -22.56
N CYS A 310 -1.15 -12.86 -21.83
CA CYS A 310 -0.99 -11.42 -22.08
C CYS A 310 -0.42 -11.11 -23.47
N GLU A 311 0.39 -11.99 -24.04
CA GLU A 311 0.98 -11.84 -25.37
C GLU A 311 -0.09 -11.99 -26.46
N TRP A 312 -0.90 -13.04 -26.40
CA TRP A 312 -2.01 -13.23 -27.34
C TRP A 312 -3.06 -12.13 -27.24
N LYS A 313 -3.37 -11.66 -26.02
CA LYS A 313 -4.29 -10.53 -25.82
C LYS A 313 -3.76 -9.25 -26.42
N ALA A 314 -2.47 -8.95 -26.27
CA ALA A 314 -1.84 -7.80 -26.91
C ALA A 314 -1.89 -7.89 -28.45
N GLN A 315 -1.61 -9.06 -29.02
CA GLN A 315 -1.72 -9.31 -30.47
C GLN A 315 -3.15 -9.12 -31.00
N ALA A 316 -4.15 -9.43 -30.18
CA ALA A 316 -5.57 -9.20 -30.50
C ALA A 316 -6.04 -7.75 -30.28
N GLY A 317 -5.14 -6.81 -29.94
CA GLY A 317 -5.47 -5.41 -29.65
C GLY A 317 -6.07 -5.17 -28.27
N ASN A 318 -6.08 -6.19 -27.39
CA ASN A 318 -6.59 -6.14 -26.03
C ASN A 318 -5.43 -6.15 -25.02
N THR A 319 -4.48 -5.24 -25.18
CA THR A 319 -3.32 -5.11 -24.29
C THR A 319 -3.76 -5.08 -22.82
N CYS A 320 -3.12 -5.92 -22.00
CA CYS A 320 -3.36 -6.00 -20.58
C CYS A 320 -2.66 -4.84 -19.86
N ALA A 321 -3.34 -4.24 -18.90
CA ALA A 321 -2.74 -3.25 -18.01
C ALA A 321 -1.99 -3.93 -16.85
N ALA A 322 -2.40 -5.12 -16.43
CA ALA A 322 -1.69 -5.92 -15.44
C ALA A 322 -1.59 -7.40 -15.84
N SER A 323 -0.41 -8.00 -15.60
CA SER A 323 -0.14 -9.40 -15.88
C SER A 323 0.56 -10.08 -14.70
N PHE A 324 0.06 -11.24 -14.27
CA PHE A 324 0.59 -12.05 -13.16
C PHE A 324 0.13 -13.51 -13.23
N ASP A 325 0.74 -14.40 -12.45
CA ASP A 325 0.37 -15.81 -12.38
C ASP A 325 -0.54 -16.10 -11.19
N TRP A 326 -1.75 -16.60 -11.47
CA TRP A 326 -2.71 -16.99 -10.43
C TRP A 326 -2.14 -18.05 -9.46
N ARG A 327 -1.24 -18.92 -9.93
CA ARG A 327 -0.67 -20.02 -9.15
C ARG A 327 0.13 -19.55 -7.93
N CYS A 328 0.88 -18.47 -8.07
CA CYS A 328 1.67 -17.88 -7.00
C CYS A 328 1.09 -16.56 -6.48
N SER A 329 -0.08 -16.14 -7.01
CA SER A 329 -0.74 -14.87 -6.66
C SER A 329 0.10 -13.64 -6.98
N GLY A 330 0.86 -13.71 -8.08
CA GLY A 330 1.92 -12.79 -8.50
C GLY A 330 2.71 -13.42 -9.65
N ILE A 331 3.80 -12.82 -10.14
CA ILE A 331 4.71 -13.46 -11.10
C ILE A 331 5.58 -14.45 -10.33
N CYS A 332 5.60 -15.72 -10.75
CA CYS A 332 6.40 -16.71 -10.03
C CYS A 332 7.89 -16.43 -10.26
N ASN A 333 8.73 -16.53 -9.22
CA ASN A 333 10.15 -16.16 -9.28
C ASN A 333 10.36 -14.76 -9.90
N THR A 334 9.68 -13.75 -9.36
CA THR A 334 9.60 -12.38 -9.90
C THR A 334 10.94 -11.82 -10.37
N VAL A 335 11.99 -11.97 -9.58
CA VAL A 335 13.34 -11.44 -9.86
C VAL A 335 13.87 -11.93 -11.21
N GLU A 336 13.61 -13.19 -11.55
CA GLU A 336 14.10 -13.81 -12.78
C GLU A 336 13.14 -13.57 -13.95
N ASN A 337 11.83 -13.59 -13.66
CA ASN A 337 10.81 -13.71 -14.71
C ASN A 337 10.17 -12.39 -15.14
N ILE A 338 10.16 -11.35 -14.30
CA ILE A 338 9.43 -10.10 -14.60
C ILE A 338 9.96 -9.42 -15.86
N GLN A 339 11.27 -9.50 -16.12
CA GLN A 339 11.87 -8.95 -17.33
C GLN A 339 11.39 -9.72 -18.57
N GLY A 340 11.27 -11.05 -18.49
CA GLY A 340 10.75 -11.88 -19.57
C GLY A 340 9.29 -11.57 -19.87
N VAL A 341 8.47 -11.37 -18.83
CA VAL A 341 7.07 -10.93 -18.97
C VAL A 341 7.02 -9.54 -19.60
N HIS A 342 7.83 -8.59 -19.13
CA HIS A 342 7.88 -7.23 -19.69
C HIS A 342 8.27 -7.24 -21.17
N ASN A 343 9.23 -8.06 -21.58
CA ASN A 343 9.66 -8.11 -22.99
C ASN A 343 8.57 -8.64 -23.93
N LYS A 344 7.67 -9.51 -23.44
CA LYS A 344 6.63 -10.15 -24.27
C LYS A 344 5.27 -9.45 -24.19
N CYS A 345 4.94 -8.90 -23.03
CA CYS A 345 3.63 -8.32 -22.73
C CYS A 345 3.68 -6.81 -22.47
N GLY A 346 4.88 -6.23 -22.44
CA GLY A 346 5.09 -4.80 -22.31
C GLY A 346 4.52 -4.04 -23.49
N GLU A 347 3.85 -2.93 -23.19
CA GLU A 347 3.55 -1.92 -24.19
C GLU A 347 4.86 -1.27 -24.71
N SER A 348 4.83 -0.72 -25.93
CA SER A 348 6.01 -0.05 -26.48
C SER A 348 6.47 1.09 -25.56
N GLU A 349 7.78 1.35 -25.46
CA GLU A 349 8.30 2.46 -24.63
C GLU A 349 7.70 3.83 -24.99
N LYS A 350 7.25 3.99 -26.24
CA LYS A 350 6.59 5.21 -26.73
C LYS A 350 5.14 5.32 -26.30
N ALA A 351 4.45 4.22 -26.00
CA ALA A 351 3.02 4.19 -25.72
C ALA A 351 2.64 5.17 -24.59
N LEU A 352 3.42 5.17 -23.51
CA LEU A 352 3.24 6.06 -22.37
C LEU A 352 3.40 7.54 -22.74
N TRP A 353 4.37 7.86 -23.59
CA TRP A 353 4.66 9.23 -23.99
C TRP A 353 3.69 9.74 -25.07
N THR A 354 3.16 8.86 -25.92
CA THR A 354 2.15 9.21 -26.94
C THR A 354 0.72 9.16 -26.43
N ALA A 355 0.45 8.48 -25.31
CA ALA A 355 -0.87 8.45 -24.72
C ALA A 355 -1.31 9.84 -24.24
N SER A 356 -2.53 10.21 -24.63
CA SER A 356 -3.31 11.32 -24.08
C SER A 356 -4.35 10.74 -23.14
N PHE A 357 -4.48 11.31 -21.94
CA PHE A 357 -5.43 10.88 -20.91
C PHE A 357 -6.51 11.92 -20.71
#